data_AF-A0A517Y1R4-F1
#
_entry.id   AF-A0A517Y1R4-F1
#
_cell.length_a   1.000
_cell.length_b   1.000
_cell.length_c   1.000
_cell.angle_alpha   90.00
_cell.angle_beta   90.00
_cell.angle_gamma   90.00
#
_symmetry.space_group_name_H-M   'P 1'
#
loop_
_entity.id
_entity.type
_entity.pdbx_description
1 polymer ?
#
loop_
_entity_poly.entity_id
_entity_poly.type
_entity_poly.pdbx_seq_one_letter_code
_entity_poly.pdbx_strand_id
1 'polypeptide(L)'
;MVAVGLVLAAALVLFGAGTALRQRRAMARLRTERYLPSDDRAYLRGQVRRRVATGTVLVMIGGLIAVYYLSGMDARVDEIARKDRSGVPIPDDEDRADKDFTRTVAAYWVGILGLVFVAGCLAVFDFWATRRYWMSQYRLLKADHEAKLQRDLAVHRQAKENDRMNRMNRGGRPPGPADETDEEPPV
;
A
#
# COMPACT_ATOMS: atom_id res chain seq x y z
N MET A 1 32.11 6.31 -8.24
CA MET A 1 30.75 6.54 -8.75
C MET A 1 30.05 5.24 -9.15
N VAL A 2 30.66 4.40 -9.99
CA VAL A 2 30.11 3.09 -10.44
C VAL A 2 29.53 2.21 -9.32
N ALA A 3 30.28 2.01 -8.23
CA ALA A 3 29.82 1.17 -7.12
C ALA A 3 28.51 1.66 -6.48
N VAL A 4 28.33 2.97 -6.34
CA VAL A 4 27.11 3.57 -5.79
C VAL A 4 25.93 3.34 -6.75
N GLY A 5 26.15 3.52 -8.05
CA GLY A 5 25.14 3.26 -9.08
C GLY A 5 24.67 1.80 -9.11
N LEU A 6 25.60 0.85 -9.00
CA LEU A 6 25.28 -0.58 -8.94
C LEU A 6 24.54 -0.97 -7.65
N VAL A 7 24.93 -0.42 -6.49
CA VAL A 7 24.23 -0.64 -5.23
C VAL A 7 22.78 -0.12 -5.31
N LEU A 8 22.58 1.07 -5.88
CA LEU A 8 21.25 1.64 -6.06
C LEU A 8 20.41 0.82 -7.04
N ALA A 9 20.98 0.40 -8.17
CA ALA A 9 20.33 -0.50 -9.11
C ALA A 9 19.91 -1.82 -8.45
N ALA A 10 20.82 -2.45 -7.70
CA ALA A 10 20.54 -3.67 -6.95
C ALA A 10 19.42 -3.46 -5.93
N ALA A 11 19.44 -2.34 -5.18
CA ALA A 11 18.39 -2.00 -4.24
C ALA A 11 17.01 -1.85 -4.92
N LEU A 12 16.94 -1.17 -6.08
CA LEU A 12 15.70 -1.07 -6.85
C LEU A 12 15.19 -2.43 -7.31
N VAL A 13 16.07 -3.28 -7.85
CA VAL A 13 15.70 -4.63 -8.32
C VAL A 13 15.21 -5.49 -7.15
N LEU A 14 15.94 -5.50 -6.03
CA LEU A 14 15.56 -6.26 -4.84
C LEU A 14 14.23 -5.78 -4.25
N PHE A 15 14.02 -4.46 -4.20
CA PHE A 15 12.77 -3.89 -3.70
C PHE A 15 11.59 -4.21 -4.64
N GLY A 16 11.76 -4.03 -5.94
CA GLY A 16 10.75 -4.37 -6.94
C GLY A 16 10.41 -5.86 -6.96
N ALA A 17 11.41 -6.73 -6.97
CA ALA A 17 11.22 -8.18 -6.91
C ALA A 17 10.60 -8.63 -5.57
N GLY A 18 11.10 -8.11 -4.45
CA GLY A 18 10.61 -8.44 -3.12
C GLY A 18 9.14 -8.04 -2.92
N THR A 19 8.75 -6.86 -3.38
CA THR A 19 7.35 -6.41 -3.33
C THR A 19 6.43 -7.25 -4.23
N ALA A 20 6.89 -7.58 -5.45
CA ALA A 20 6.15 -8.46 -6.35
C ALA A 20 5.96 -9.88 -5.77
N LEU A 21 6.99 -10.45 -5.15
CA LEU A 21 6.92 -11.77 -4.50
C LEU A 21 5.97 -11.76 -3.29
N ARG A 22 6.05 -10.72 -2.44
CA ARG A 22 5.12 -10.56 -1.31
C ARG A 22 3.67 -10.52 -1.77
N GLN A 23 3.39 -9.86 -2.89
CA GLN A 23 2.03 -9.75 -3.42
C GLN A 23 1.53 -11.00 -4.10
N ARG A 24 2.41 -11.73 -4.81
CA ARG A 24 2.08 -13.07 -5.30
C ARG A 24 1.69 -14.00 -4.16
N ARG A 25 2.44 -13.97 -3.05
CA ARG A 25 2.10 -14.72 -1.84
C ARG A 25 0.77 -14.27 -1.21
N ALA A 26 0.50 -12.96 -1.18
CA ALA A 26 -0.78 -12.44 -0.72
C ALA A 26 -1.96 -12.92 -1.59
N MET A 27 -1.81 -12.93 -2.91
CA MET A 27 -2.84 -13.50 -3.80
C MET A 27 -3.03 -14.99 -3.59
N ALA A 28 -1.96 -15.76 -3.38
CA ALA A 28 -2.07 -17.18 -3.09
C ALA A 28 -2.91 -17.42 -1.83
N ARG A 29 -2.73 -16.62 -0.78
CA ARG A 29 -3.55 -16.67 0.46
C ARG A 29 -5.00 -16.26 0.23
N LEU A 30 -5.26 -15.23 -0.58
CA LEU A 30 -6.63 -14.82 -0.90
C LEU A 30 -7.39 -15.85 -1.72
N ARG A 31 -6.71 -16.74 -2.46
CA ARG A 31 -7.36 -17.84 -3.18
C ARG A 31 -7.88 -18.93 -2.24
N THR A 32 -7.31 -19.07 -1.05
CA THR A 32 -7.74 -20.05 -0.04
C THR A 32 -8.94 -19.59 0.79
N GLU A 33 -9.20 -18.29 0.91
CA GLU A 33 -10.33 -17.76 1.70
C GLU A 33 -11.61 -17.64 0.83
N ARG A 34 -12.45 -18.68 0.87
CA ARG A 34 -13.66 -18.81 0.03
C ARG A 34 -14.78 -17.79 0.36
N TYR A 35 -14.74 -17.20 1.56
CA TYR A 35 -15.84 -16.41 2.14
C TYR A 35 -15.69 -14.88 2.04
N LEU A 36 -14.71 -14.35 1.30
CA LEU A 36 -14.64 -12.89 1.11
C LEU A 36 -15.84 -12.36 0.29
N PRO A 37 -16.47 -11.25 0.68
CA PRO A 37 -17.45 -10.53 -0.14
C PRO A 37 -16.90 -10.25 -1.56
N SER A 38 -17.77 -10.27 -2.57
CA SER A 38 -17.39 -10.08 -3.98
C SER A 38 -16.66 -8.76 -4.24
N ASP A 39 -17.07 -7.71 -3.53
CA ASP A 39 -16.58 -6.35 -3.72
C ASP A 39 -15.14 -6.19 -3.22
N ASP A 40 -14.82 -6.81 -2.08
CA ASP A 40 -13.48 -6.83 -1.52
C ASP A 40 -12.51 -7.61 -2.42
N ARG A 41 -12.98 -8.69 -3.07
CA ARG A 41 -12.14 -9.44 -4.02
C ARG A 41 -11.77 -8.59 -5.23
N ALA A 42 -12.71 -7.83 -5.78
CA ALA A 42 -12.44 -6.96 -6.92
C ALA A 42 -11.42 -5.87 -6.55
N TYR A 43 -11.57 -5.28 -5.37
CA TYR A 43 -10.63 -4.28 -4.85
C TYR A 43 -9.22 -4.87 -4.65
N LEU A 44 -9.10 -6.03 -3.98
CA LEU A 44 -7.83 -6.68 -3.70
C LEU A 44 -7.09 -7.08 -4.98
N ARG A 45 -7.80 -7.58 -6.01
CA ARG A 45 -7.19 -7.87 -7.32
C ARG A 45 -6.64 -6.60 -7.97
N GLY A 46 -7.39 -5.50 -7.91
CA GLY A 46 -6.95 -4.20 -8.43
C GLY A 46 -5.70 -3.70 -7.71
N GLN A 47 -5.67 -3.82 -6.38
CA GLN A 47 -4.52 -3.42 -5.57
C GLN A 47 -3.27 -4.24 -5.91
N VAL A 48 -3.40 -5.56 -6.03
CA VAL A 48 -2.26 -6.39 -6.39
C VAL A 48 -1.77 -6.08 -7.81
N ARG A 49 -2.67 -5.89 -8.79
CA ARG A 49 -2.26 -5.56 -10.15
C ARG A 49 -1.46 -4.26 -10.21
N ARG A 50 -1.91 -3.21 -9.51
CA ARG A 50 -1.20 -1.92 -9.45
C ARG A 50 0.17 -2.07 -8.83
N ARG A 51 0.27 -2.76 -7.70
CA ARG A 51 1.53 -2.88 -7.00
C ARG A 51 2.52 -3.83 -7.70
N VAL A 52 2.04 -4.84 -8.44
CA VAL A 52 2.89 -5.65 -9.34
C VAL A 52 3.41 -4.78 -10.48
N ALA A 53 2.56 -3.95 -11.08
CA ALA A 53 2.99 -3.03 -12.14
C ALA A 53 4.10 -2.08 -11.64
N THR A 54 3.95 -1.47 -10.47
CA THR A 54 5.00 -0.63 -9.87
C THR A 54 6.29 -1.42 -9.63
N GLY A 55 6.19 -2.64 -9.08
CA GLY A 55 7.36 -3.51 -8.86
C GLY A 55 8.07 -3.86 -10.18
N THR A 56 7.33 -4.18 -11.23
CA THR A 56 7.88 -4.45 -12.56
C THR A 56 8.59 -3.24 -13.15
N VAL A 57 8.02 -2.04 -13.02
CA VAL A 57 8.68 -0.80 -13.49
C VAL A 57 9.96 -0.54 -12.72
N LEU A 58 9.98 -0.73 -11.40
CA LEU A 58 11.19 -0.57 -10.59
C LEU A 58 12.30 -1.56 -10.97
N VAL A 59 11.94 -2.82 -11.24
CA VAL A 59 12.90 -3.83 -11.73
C VAL A 59 13.44 -3.44 -13.10
N MET A 60 12.60 -2.94 -14.03
CA MET A 60 13.06 -2.48 -15.33
C MET A 60 14.02 -1.28 -15.20
N ILE A 61 13.71 -0.30 -14.37
CA ILE A 61 14.59 0.85 -14.10
C ILE A 61 15.93 0.37 -13.53
N GLY A 62 15.90 -0.46 -12.49
CA GLY A 62 17.12 -0.98 -11.87
C GLY A 62 17.94 -1.84 -12.84
N GLY A 63 17.29 -2.66 -13.68
CA GLY A 63 17.95 -3.45 -14.72
C GLY A 63 18.62 -2.58 -15.78
N LEU A 64 17.94 -1.54 -16.26
CA LEU A 64 18.54 -0.58 -17.20
C LEU A 64 19.74 0.14 -16.57
N ILE A 65 19.64 0.62 -15.33
CA ILE A 65 20.78 1.25 -14.67
C ILE A 65 21.94 0.27 -14.51
N ALA A 66 21.67 -0.99 -14.14
CA ALA A 66 22.71 -2.02 -14.04
C ALA A 66 23.39 -2.28 -15.39
N VAL A 67 22.63 -2.43 -16.47
CA VAL A 67 23.16 -2.63 -17.83
C VAL A 67 24.03 -1.45 -18.28
N TYR A 68 23.63 -0.21 -17.96
CA TYR A 68 24.41 0.99 -18.28
C TYR A 68 25.81 0.95 -17.64
N TYR A 69 25.89 0.61 -16.35
CA TYR A 69 27.19 0.53 -15.66
C TYR A 69 28.00 -0.70 -16.07
N LEU A 70 27.35 -1.86 -16.24
CA LEU A 70 28.03 -3.10 -16.62
C LEU A 70 28.58 -3.08 -18.06
N SER A 71 27.94 -2.34 -18.96
CA SER A 71 28.41 -2.16 -20.34
C SER A 71 29.60 -1.19 -20.47
N GLY A 72 29.97 -0.48 -19.40
CA GLY A 72 31.05 0.50 -19.43
C GLY A 72 30.71 1.79 -20.17
N MET A 73 29.43 2.03 -20.49
CA MET A 73 29.00 3.27 -21.16
C MET A 73 29.42 4.52 -20.37
N ASP A 74 29.42 4.45 -19.03
CA ASP A 74 29.88 5.51 -18.13
C ASP A 74 31.34 5.93 -18.40
N ALA A 75 32.23 4.95 -18.54
CA ALA A 75 33.65 5.20 -18.80
C ALA A 75 33.87 5.86 -20.17
N ARG A 76 33.07 5.47 -21.17
CA ARG A 76 33.12 6.08 -22.51
C ARG A 76 32.60 7.51 -22.52
N VAL A 77 31.51 7.80 -21.80
CA VAL A 77 31.00 9.18 -21.64
C VAL A 77 32.06 10.07 -20.96
N ASP A 78 32.74 9.57 -19.92
CA ASP A 78 33.81 10.30 -19.24
C ASP A 78 35.05 10.53 -20.11
N GLU A 79 35.35 9.60 -21.02
CA GLU A 79 36.42 9.76 -22.00
C GLU A 79 36.08 10.88 -23.00
N ILE A 80 34.88 10.85 -23.60
CA ILE A 80 34.41 11.89 -24.53
C ILE A 80 34.41 13.26 -23.85
N ALA A 81 33.89 13.35 -22.63
CA ALA A 81 33.86 14.60 -21.87
C ALA A 81 35.26 15.11 -21.48
N ARG A 82 36.27 14.22 -21.39
CA ARG A 82 37.67 14.61 -21.17
C ARG A 82 38.32 15.09 -22.46
N LYS A 83 38.08 14.41 -23.60
CA LYS A 83 38.55 14.83 -24.92
C LYS A 83 38.04 16.23 -25.26
N ASP A 84 36.74 16.47 -25.11
CA ASP A 84 36.10 17.78 -25.33
C ASP A 84 36.73 18.90 -24.48
N ARG A 85 37.01 18.62 -23.20
CA ARG A 85 37.68 19.57 -22.29
C ARG A 85 39.16 19.81 -22.61
N SER A 86 39.83 18.85 -23.22
CA SER A 86 41.28 18.96 -23.50
C SER A 86 41.60 19.89 -24.67
N GLY A 87 40.61 20.24 -25.50
CA GLY A 87 40.79 21.12 -26.66
C GLY A 87 41.68 20.52 -27.76
N VAL A 88 42.02 19.22 -27.67
CA VAL A 88 42.77 18.52 -28.71
C VAL A 88 41.87 18.35 -29.93
N PRO A 89 42.33 18.68 -31.15
CA PRO A 89 41.59 18.43 -32.37
C PRO A 89 41.26 16.94 -32.52
N ILE A 90 39.98 16.61 -32.53
CA ILE A 90 39.47 15.24 -32.71
C ILE A 90 39.26 15.03 -34.22
N PRO A 91 39.72 13.90 -34.80
CA PRO A 91 39.40 13.54 -36.17
C PRO A 91 37.89 13.56 -36.46
N ASP A 92 37.47 14.05 -37.64
CA ASP A 92 36.05 14.24 -38.01
C ASP A 92 35.23 12.94 -37.94
N ASP A 93 35.85 11.79 -38.17
CA ASP A 93 35.23 10.47 -38.10
C ASP A 93 34.99 10.02 -36.65
N GLU A 94 35.95 10.29 -35.75
CA GLU A 94 35.82 10.01 -34.32
C GLU A 94 34.78 10.93 -33.66
N ASP A 95 34.76 12.22 -34.01
CA ASP A 95 33.79 13.20 -33.49
C ASP A 95 32.33 12.82 -33.85
N ARG A 96 32.09 12.32 -35.07
CA ARG A 96 30.75 11.82 -35.46
C ARG A 96 30.34 10.61 -34.63
N ALA A 97 31.24 9.64 -34.43
CA ALA A 97 30.96 8.45 -33.65
C ALA A 97 30.64 8.79 -32.17
N ASP A 98 31.35 9.76 -31.61
CA ASP A 98 31.14 10.22 -30.24
C ASP A 98 29.82 10.99 -30.08
N LYS A 99 29.41 11.77 -31.08
CA LYS A 99 28.09 12.42 -31.14
C LYS A 99 26.95 11.40 -31.21
N ASP A 100 27.06 10.40 -32.07
CA ASP A 100 26.05 9.34 -32.20
C ASP A 100 25.93 8.50 -30.93
N PHE A 101 27.06 8.18 -30.31
CA PHE A 101 27.09 7.52 -29.00
C PHE A 101 26.41 8.38 -27.93
N THR A 102 26.75 9.67 -27.86
CA THR A 102 26.16 10.62 -26.89
C THR A 102 24.64 10.73 -27.09
N ARG A 103 24.16 10.77 -28.33
CA ARG A 103 22.72 10.78 -28.64
C ARG A 103 22.04 9.48 -28.18
N THR A 104 22.71 8.35 -28.33
CA THR A 104 22.21 7.04 -27.88
C THR A 104 22.12 6.99 -26.36
N VAL A 105 23.15 7.45 -25.65
CA VAL A 105 23.17 7.58 -24.18
C VAL A 105 22.07 8.54 -23.71
N ALA A 106 21.89 9.67 -24.37
CA ALA A 106 20.84 10.63 -24.04
C ALA A 106 19.44 10.03 -24.21
N ALA A 107 19.17 9.37 -25.34
CA ALA A 107 17.90 8.68 -25.58
C ALA A 107 17.63 7.58 -24.54
N TYR A 108 18.68 6.85 -24.15
CA TYR A 108 18.62 5.83 -23.10
C TYR A 108 18.18 6.42 -21.75
N TRP A 109 18.81 7.53 -21.32
CA TRP A 109 18.45 8.22 -20.08
C TRP A 109 17.06 8.85 -20.12
N VAL A 110 16.64 9.39 -21.28
CA VAL A 110 15.25 9.83 -21.48
C VAL A 110 14.27 8.67 -21.26
N GLY A 111 14.61 7.47 -21.74
CA GLY A 111 13.83 6.25 -21.47
C GLY A 111 13.73 5.92 -19.98
N ILE A 112 14.84 5.99 -19.24
CA ILE A 112 14.86 5.78 -17.78
C ILE A 112 14.00 6.83 -17.06
N LEU A 113 14.15 8.12 -17.40
CA LEU A 113 13.36 9.20 -16.81
C LEU A 113 11.87 9.03 -17.12
N GLY A 114 11.52 8.60 -18.33
CA GLY A 114 10.15 8.23 -18.70
C GLY A 114 9.59 7.10 -17.82
N LEU A 115 10.37 6.05 -17.54
CA LEU A 115 9.96 4.98 -16.63
C LEU A 115 9.79 5.47 -15.19
N VAL A 116 10.68 6.35 -14.70
CA VAL A 116 10.56 6.96 -13.38
C VAL A 116 9.27 7.79 -13.28
N PHE A 117 8.96 8.56 -14.32
CA PHE A 117 7.70 9.30 -14.40
C PHE A 117 6.48 8.37 -14.33
N VAL A 118 6.48 7.27 -15.11
CA VAL A 118 5.42 6.24 -15.06
C VAL A 118 5.29 5.64 -13.66
N ALA A 119 6.40 5.32 -12.99
CA ALA A 119 6.38 4.84 -11.61
C ALA A 119 5.74 5.86 -10.64
N GLY A 120 6.06 7.15 -10.81
CA GLY A 120 5.44 8.25 -10.08
C GLY A 120 3.93 8.33 -10.30
N CYS A 121 3.48 8.27 -11.56
CA CYS A 121 2.04 8.24 -11.87
C CYS A 121 1.36 7.04 -11.22
N LEU A 122 1.94 5.84 -11.33
CA LEU A 122 1.40 4.63 -10.70
C LEU A 122 1.28 4.79 -9.18
N ALA A 123 2.27 5.42 -8.52
CA ALA A 123 2.23 5.68 -7.09
C ALA A 123 1.09 6.64 -6.70
N VAL A 124 0.89 7.72 -7.46
CA VAL A 124 -0.22 8.66 -7.24
C VAL A 124 -1.57 7.97 -7.42
N PHE A 125 -1.74 7.18 -8.48
CA PHE A 125 -2.95 6.41 -8.72
C PHE A 125 -3.22 5.38 -7.61
N ASP A 126 -2.18 4.70 -7.10
CA ASP A 126 -2.34 3.75 -5.99
C ASP A 126 -2.74 4.45 -4.69
N PHE A 127 -2.15 5.62 -4.41
CA PHE A 127 -2.54 6.45 -3.26
C PHE A 127 -4.00 6.87 -3.35
N TRP A 128 -4.45 7.34 -4.51
CA TRP A 128 -5.82 7.79 -4.71
C TRP A 128 -6.84 6.65 -4.59
N ALA A 129 -6.53 5.49 -5.17
CA ALA A 129 -7.35 4.29 -5.05
C ALA A 129 -7.45 3.80 -3.59
N THR A 130 -6.32 3.81 -2.87
CA THR A 130 -6.27 3.44 -1.45
C THR A 130 -7.10 4.41 -0.61
N ARG A 131 -6.96 5.72 -0.83
CA ARG A 131 -7.75 6.76 -0.15
C ARG A 131 -9.24 6.58 -0.38
N ARG A 132 -9.65 6.36 -1.63
CA ARG A 132 -11.08 6.17 -1.98
C ARG A 132 -11.67 4.96 -1.26
N TYR A 133 -10.93 3.86 -1.19
CA TYR A 133 -11.37 2.65 -0.48
C TYR A 133 -11.45 2.84 1.03
N TRP A 134 -10.47 3.51 1.65
CA TRP A 134 -10.53 3.82 3.08
C TRP A 134 -11.75 4.68 3.43
N MET A 135 -12.12 5.62 2.58
CA MET A 135 -13.31 6.45 2.79
C MET A 135 -14.63 5.67 2.64
N SER A 136 -14.71 4.62 1.81
CA SER A 136 -15.90 3.75 1.77
C SER A 136 -15.99 2.87 3.02
N GLN A 137 -14.87 2.28 3.45
CA GLN A 137 -14.82 1.45 4.65
C GLN A 137 -15.10 2.26 5.92
N TYR A 138 -14.57 3.48 6.01
CA TYR A 138 -14.85 4.37 7.15
C TYR A 138 -16.35 4.71 7.26
N ARG A 139 -17.03 4.92 6.13
CA ARG A 139 -18.48 5.18 6.13
C ARG A 139 -19.28 3.96 6.58
N LEU A 140 -18.90 2.76 6.16
CA LEU A 140 -19.54 1.52 6.60
C LEU A 140 -19.34 1.29 8.11
N LEU A 141 -18.12 1.48 8.61
CA LEU A 141 -17.81 1.31 10.03
C LEU A 141 -18.58 2.33 10.89
N LYS A 142 -18.69 3.57 10.42
CA LYS A 142 -19.47 4.60 11.11
C LYS A 142 -20.96 4.24 11.17
N ALA A 143 -21.53 3.77 10.06
CA ALA A 143 -22.93 3.33 10.02
C ALA A 143 -23.20 2.14 10.97
N ASP A 144 -22.28 1.17 11.04
CA ASP A 144 -22.37 0.03 11.95
C ASP A 144 -22.29 0.47 13.43
N HIS A 145 -21.39 1.41 13.76
CA HIS A 145 -21.32 2.00 15.09
C HIS A 145 -22.60 2.76 15.47
N GLU A 146 -23.15 3.56 14.56
CA GLU A 146 -24.42 4.27 14.78
C GLU A 146 -25.57 3.28 15.00
N ALA A 147 -25.64 2.20 14.22
CA ALA A 147 -26.64 1.15 14.38
C ALA A 147 -26.52 0.42 15.73
N LYS A 148 -25.31 0.10 16.18
CA LYS A 148 -25.04 -0.49 17.50
C LYS A 148 -25.46 0.44 18.63
N LEU A 149 -25.08 1.72 18.54
CA LEU A 149 -25.48 2.73 19.53
C LEU A 149 -27.00 2.89 19.60
N GLN A 150 -27.69 2.90 18.46
CA GLN A 150 -29.16 2.96 18.43
C GLN A 150 -29.81 1.73 19.07
N ARG A 151 -29.26 0.54 18.81
CA ARG A 151 -29.72 -0.71 19.44
C ARG A 151 -29.53 -0.66 20.96
N ASP A 152 -28.35 -0.27 21.43
CA ASP A 152 -28.07 -0.19 22.86
C ASP A 152 -28.96 0.85 23.56
N LEU A 153 -29.20 2.01 22.92
CA LEU A 153 -30.15 3.00 23.40
C LEU A 153 -31.59 2.48 23.46
N ALA A 154 -32.02 1.66 22.50
CA ALA A 154 -33.34 1.05 22.52
C ALA A 154 -33.48 0.03 23.66
N VAL A 155 -32.47 -0.83 23.88
CA VAL A 155 -32.44 -1.78 25.00
C VAL A 155 -32.46 -1.04 26.33
N HIS A 156 -31.69 0.05 26.48
CA HIS A 156 -31.70 0.85 27.70
C HIS A 156 -33.05 1.52 27.98
N ARG A 157 -33.75 2.00 26.94
CA ARG A 157 -35.12 2.54 27.10
C ARG A 157 -36.10 1.46 27.57
N GLN A 158 -36.05 0.29 26.95
CA GLN A 158 -36.91 -0.83 27.30
C GLN A 158 -36.65 -1.34 28.73
N ALA A 159 -35.39 -1.44 29.15
CA ALA A 159 -35.03 -1.79 30.52
C ALA A 159 -35.59 -0.77 31.54
N LYS A 160 -35.48 0.53 31.24
CA LYS A 160 -36.01 1.60 32.09
C LYS A 160 -37.54 1.57 32.21
N GLU A 161 -38.25 1.24 31.14
CA GLU A 161 -39.71 1.07 31.15
C GLU A 161 -40.13 -0.18 31.95
N ASN A 162 -39.40 -1.29 31.81
CA ASN A 162 -39.65 -2.50 32.57
C ASN A 162 -39.43 -2.30 34.08
N ASP A 163 -38.35 -1.60 34.47
CA ASP A 163 -38.10 -1.23 35.87
C ASP A 163 -39.22 -0.37 36.46
N ARG A 164 -39.78 0.55 35.67
CA ARG A 164 -40.94 1.36 36.10
C ARG A 164 -42.18 0.49 36.32
N MET A 165 -42.49 -0.41 35.39
CA MET A 165 -43.63 -1.34 35.55
C MET A 165 -43.45 -2.28 36.75
N ASN A 166 -42.25 -2.82 36.95
CA ASN A 166 -41.94 -3.66 38.12
C ASN A 166 -42.11 -2.90 39.44
N ARG A 167 -41.74 -1.61 39.50
CA ARG A 167 -41.99 -0.76 40.67
C ARG A 167 -43.48 -0.55 40.91
N MET A 168 -44.28 -0.33 39.87
CA MET A 168 -45.74 -0.20 40.00
C MET A 168 -46.38 -1.51 40.48
N ASN A 169 -45.99 -2.66 39.92
CA ASN A 169 -46.50 -3.96 40.35
C ASN A 169 -46.07 -4.34 41.78
N ARG A 170 -44.85 -3.97 42.21
CA ARG A 170 -44.41 -4.19 43.60
C ARG A 170 -45.06 -3.22 44.59
N GLY A 171 -45.39 -2.00 44.18
CA GLY A 171 -46.01 -0.98 45.04
C GLY A 171 -47.44 -1.31 45.50
N GLY A 172 -48.07 -2.35 44.95
CA GLY A 172 -49.38 -2.85 45.39
C GLY A 172 -49.33 -4.04 46.35
N ARG A 173 -48.16 -4.59 46.67
CA ARG A 173 -48.04 -5.60 47.73
C ARG A 173 -47.87 -4.83 49.04
N PRO A 174 -48.88 -4.75 49.93
CA PRO A 174 -48.63 -4.24 51.27
C PRO A 174 -47.46 -5.05 51.85
N PRO A 175 -46.57 -4.43 52.66
CA PRO A 175 -45.59 -5.21 53.39
C PRO A 175 -46.36 -6.30 54.11
N GLY A 176 -46.20 -7.55 53.64
CA GLY A 176 -46.67 -8.69 54.40
C GLY A 176 -46.03 -8.55 55.78
N PRO A 177 -46.78 -8.83 56.87
CA PRO A 177 -46.21 -8.79 58.20
C PRO A 177 -44.87 -9.52 58.14
N ALA A 178 -43.82 -8.84 58.61
CA ALA A 178 -42.50 -9.43 58.70
C ALA A 178 -42.66 -10.80 59.35
N ASP A 179 -42.46 -11.85 58.56
CA ASP A 179 -42.29 -13.18 59.10
C ASP A 179 -40.90 -13.14 59.74
N GLU A 180 -40.89 -12.70 61.00
CA GLU A 180 -39.81 -12.91 61.96
C GLU A 180 -39.70 -14.43 62.17
N THR A 181 -39.21 -15.15 61.17
CA THR A 181 -38.61 -16.44 61.41
C THR A 181 -37.15 -16.18 61.66
N ASP A 182 -36.84 -16.05 62.95
CA ASP A 182 -35.53 -16.24 63.54
C ASP A 182 -34.94 -17.59 63.06
N GLU A 183 -34.30 -17.61 61.89
CA GLU A 183 -33.40 -18.70 61.54
C GLU A 183 -32.02 -18.39 62.12
N GLU A 184 -31.86 -18.87 63.35
CA GLU A 184 -30.60 -19.08 64.05
C GLU A 184 -29.58 -19.76 63.11
N PRO A 185 -28.35 -19.23 62.97
CA PRO A 185 -27.32 -19.89 62.20
C PRO A 185 -26.88 -21.19 62.92
N PRO A 186 -26.80 -22.35 62.22
CA PRO A 186 -26.28 -23.56 62.81
C PRO A 186 -24.76 -23.44 63.03
N VAL A 187 -24.34 -23.94 64.20
CA VAL A 187 -22.98 -24.00 64.74
C VAL A 187 -22.09 -24.97 63.96
#